data_AF-A0A930MS41-F1
#
_entry.id   AF-A0A930MS41-F1
#
_cell.length_a   1.000
_cell.length_b   1.000
_cell.length_c   1.000
_cell.angle_alpha   90.00
_cell.angle_beta   90.00
_cell.angle_gamma   90.00
#
_symmetry.space_group_name_H-M   'P 1'
#
loop_
_entity.id
_entity.type
_entity.pdbx_description
1 polymer ?
#
loop_
_entity_poly.entity_id
_entity_poly.type
_entity_poly.pdbx_seq_one_letter_code
_entity_poly.pdbx_strand_id
1 'polypeptide(L)'
;VKQIDDLKAAADARDKEHAAKVKAMEIDSIVEKSLLGAKAKNTAAVRALLKLDDAEAEDGKIKGLDDQIKKLKESDAYLFEADGAVRVEGLNPPGGNGVGTPAPTVQQQFETAMGL
;
A
#
# COMPACT_ATOMS: atom_id res chain seq x y z
N VAL A 1 -18.50 -48.00 12.74
CA VAL A 1 -17.36 -47.21 13.28
C VAL A 1 -16.67 -46.38 12.20
N LYS A 2 -16.42 -46.92 10.98
CA LYS A 2 -15.83 -46.18 9.85
C LYS A 2 -16.40 -44.78 9.60
N GLN A 3 -17.73 -44.60 9.60
CA GLN A 3 -18.35 -43.29 9.38
C GLN A 3 -18.00 -42.25 10.47
N ILE A 4 -17.77 -42.65 11.72
CA ILE A 4 -17.38 -41.74 12.81
C ILE A 4 -15.91 -41.33 12.66
N ASP A 5 -15.05 -42.28 12.26
CA ASP A 5 -13.63 -42.02 12.00
C ASP A 5 -13.44 -41.12 10.78
N ASP A 6 -14.20 -41.36 9.70
CA ASP A 6 -14.23 -40.51 8.50
C ASP A 6 -14.75 -39.10 8.81
N LEU A 7 -15.80 -38.97 9.64
CA LEU A 7 -16.33 -37.68 10.10
C LEU A 7 -15.31 -36.90 10.95
N LYS A 8 -14.57 -37.57 11.84
CA LYS A 8 -13.50 -36.94 12.62
C LYS A 8 -12.33 -36.48 11.75
N ALA A 9 -11.86 -37.34 10.84
CA ALA A 9 -10.79 -36.98 9.92
C ALA A 9 -11.18 -35.81 9.00
N ALA A 10 -12.44 -35.78 8.55
CA ALA A 10 -12.98 -34.66 7.78
C ALA A 10 -13.02 -33.37 8.60
N ALA A 11 -13.44 -33.43 9.87
CA ALA A 11 -13.46 -32.26 10.77
C ALA A 11 -12.04 -31.70 10.98
N ASP A 12 -11.06 -32.55 11.33
CA ASP A 12 -9.67 -32.14 11.53
C ASP A 12 -9.06 -31.54 10.25
N ALA A 13 -9.39 -32.10 9.09
CA ALA A 13 -8.95 -31.57 7.81
C ALA A 13 -9.57 -30.19 7.52
N ARG A 14 -10.86 -30.01 7.80
CA ARG A 14 -11.52 -28.70 7.66
C ARG A 14 -10.89 -27.68 8.59
N ASP A 15 -10.67 -28.01 9.84
CA ASP A 15 -10.10 -27.08 10.83
C ASP A 15 -8.70 -26.62 10.42
N LYS A 16 -7.86 -27.54 9.94
CA LYS A 16 -6.54 -27.20 9.38
C LYS A 16 -6.63 -26.33 8.13
N GLU A 17 -7.54 -26.65 7.21
CA GLU A 17 -7.77 -25.86 6.00
C GLU A 17 -8.25 -24.44 6.33
N HIS A 18 -9.18 -24.32 7.28
CA HIS A 18 -9.68 -23.04 7.76
C HIS A 18 -8.57 -22.22 8.42
N ALA A 19 -7.80 -22.80 9.33
CA ALA A 19 -6.68 -22.12 9.96
C ALA A 19 -5.63 -21.64 8.93
N ALA A 20 -5.30 -22.49 7.95
CA ALA A 20 -4.37 -22.15 6.89
C ALA A 20 -4.91 -21.01 6.00
N LYS A 21 -6.20 -21.04 5.64
CA LYS A 21 -6.84 -19.98 4.86
C LYS A 21 -6.88 -18.64 5.60
N VAL A 22 -7.19 -18.65 6.90
CA VAL A 22 -7.18 -17.42 7.70
C VAL A 22 -5.78 -16.84 7.77
N LYS A 23 -4.76 -17.67 8.04
CA LYS A 23 -3.35 -17.23 8.06
C LYS A 23 -2.92 -16.66 6.70
N ALA A 24 -3.28 -17.33 5.60
CA ALA A 24 -2.97 -16.84 4.25
C ALA A 24 -3.68 -15.51 3.96
N MET A 25 -4.95 -15.36 4.31
CA MET A 25 -5.70 -14.10 4.15
C MET A 25 -5.07 -12.96 4.97
N GLU A 26 -4.61 -13.24 6.18
CA GLU A 26 -3.95 -12.25 7.04
C GLU A 26 -2.63 -11.78 6.43
N ILE A 27 -1.77 -12.73 6.02
CA ILE A 27 -0.50 -12.43 5.35
C ILE A 27 -0.75 -11.61 4.09
N ASP A 28 -1.67 -12.05 3.24
CA ASP A 28 -2.03 -11.36 2.00
C ASP A 28 -2.51 -9.94 2.26
N SER A 29 -3.34 -9.75 3.30
CA SER A 29 -3.85 -8.44 3.68
C SER A 29 -2.74 -7.51 4.15
N ILE A 30 -1.78 -8.02 4.93
CA ILE A 30 -0.64 -7.23 5.42
C ILE A 30 0.27 -6.84 4.24
N VAL A 31 0.61 -7.81 3.38
CA VAL A 31 1.45 -7.56 2.20
C VAL A 31 0.82 -6.51 1.30
N GLU A 32 -0.46 -6.67 0.95
CA GLU A 32 -1.15 -5.73 0.07
C GLU A 32 -1.19 -4.32 0.68
N LYS A 33 -1.50 -4.20 1.98
CA LYS A 33 -1.47 -2.90 2.69
C LYS A 33 -0.09 -2.26 2.67
N SER A 34 0.97 -3.02 2.92
CA SER A 34 2.35 -2.50 2.89
C SER A 34 2.74 -2.06 1.48
N LEU A 35 2.37 -2.82 0.44
CA LEU A 35 2.66 -2.45 -0.95
C LEU A 35 1.88 -1.21 -1.41
N LEU A 36 0.62 -1.08 -1.01
CA LEU A 36 -0.19 0.12 -1.26
C LEU A 36 0.38 1.34 -0.52
N GLY A 37 0.73 1.19 0.75
CA GLY A 37 1.39 2.25 1.53
C GLY A 37 2.75 2.65 0.95
N ALA A 38 3.44 1.70 0.32
CA ALA A 38 4.67 1.93 -0.41
C ALA A 38 4.46 2.58 -1.80
N LYS A 39 3.21 2.73 -2.26
CA LYS A 39 2.85 3.21 -3.60
C LYS A 39 3.46 2.37 -4.72
N ALA A 40 3.37 1.04 -4.60
CA ALA A 40 3.73 0.14 -5.69
C ALA A 40 2.80 0.38 -6.89
N LYS A 41 3.37 0.57 -8.09
CA LYS A 41 2.60 0.73 -9.34
C LYS A 41 1.84 -0.52 -9.74
N ASN A 42 2.38 -1.69 -9.38
CA ASN A 42 1.75 -2.99 -9.57
C ASN A 42 2.05 -3.87 -8.35
N THR A 43 1.08 -4.02 -7.46
CA THR A 43 1.25 -4.77 -6.22
C THR A 43 1.55 -6.24 -6.48
N ALA A 44 0.96 -6.86 -7.51
CA ALA A 44 1.23 -8.24 -7.89
C ALA A 44 2.69 -8.46 -8.33
N ALA A 45 3.25 -7.54 -9.12
CA ALA A 45 4.64 -7.62 -9.55
C ALA A 45 5.62 -7.45 -8.39
N VAL A 46 5.41 -6.42 -7.56
CA VAL A 46 6.27 -6.18 -6.39
C VAL A 46 6.16 -7.33 -5.39
N ARG A 47 4.95 -7.86 -5.19
CA ARG A 47 4.69 -9.05 -4.35
C ARG A 47 5.48 -10.27 -4.80
N ALA A 48 5.58 -10.51 -6.10
CA ALA A 48 6.36 -11.63 -6.65
C ALA A 48 7.87 -11.51 -6.40
N LEU A 49 8.38 -10.31 -6.10
CA LEU A 49 9.78 -10.07 -5.75
C LEU A 49 10.05 -10.16 -4.24
N LEU A 50 9.00 -10.27 -3.42
CA LEU A 50 9.12 -10.41 -1.97
C LEU A 50 9.33 -11.87 -1.58
N LYS A 51 10.17 -12.09 -0.56
CA LYS A 51 10.38 -13.41 0.04
C LYS A 51 9.33 -13.62 1.13
N LEU A 52 8.26 -14.32 0.76
CA LEU A 52 7.10 -14.59 1.61
C LEU A 52 6.97 -16.06 2.04
N ASP A 53 7.90 -16.93 1.62
CA ASP A 53 7.81 -18.38 1.84
C ASP A 53 7.68 -18.76 3.32
N ASP A 54 8.35 -18.01 4.21
CA ASP A 54 8.27 -18.18 5.67
C ASP A 54 7.66 -16.94 6.36
N ALA A 55 6.80 -16.19 5.65
CA ALA A 55 6.18 -15.00 6.22
C ALA A 55 5.26 -15.37 7.40
N GLU A 56 5.55 -14.80 8.56
CA GLU A 56 4.68 -14.87 9.73
C GLU A 56 4.13 -13.49 10.06
N ALA A 57 2.81 -13.44 10.24
CA ALA A 57 2.13 -12.27 10.75
C ALA A 57 2.28 -12.26 12.27
N GLU A 58 2.93 -11.22 12.80
CA GLU A 58 3.09 -10.94 14.22
C GLU A 58 2.57 -9.53 14.48
N ASP A 59 1.58 -9.39 15.35
CA ASP A 59 0.93 -8.10 15.68
C ASP A 59 0.46 -7.29 14.46
N GLY A 60 -0.05 -7.98 13.43
CA GLY A 60 -0.54 -7.35 12.20
C GLY A 60 0.57 -6.83 11.28
N LYS A 61 1.81 -7.31 11.45
CA LYS A 61 2.95 -7.02 10.58
C LYS A 61 3.68 -8.29 10.20
N ILE A 62 4.37 -8.27 9.06
CA ILE A 62 5.27 -9.36 8.68
C ILE A 62 6.70 -8.89 8.93
N LYS A 63 7.44 -9.64 9.73
CA LYS A 63 8.82 -9.29 10.09
C LYS A 63 9.70 -9.20 8.84
N GLY A 64 10.41 -8.09 8.70
CA GLY A 64 11.32 -7.84 7.57
C GLY A 64 10.64 -7.48 6.25
N LEU A 65 9.30 -7.46 6.17
CA LEU A 65 8.58 -7.03 4.97
C LEU A 65 8.90 -5.58 4.60
N ASP A 66 8.87 -4.68 5.59
CA ASP A 66 9.17 -3.26 5.37
C ASP A 66 10.59 -3.05 4.83
N ASP A 67 11.57 -3.82 5.33
CA ASP A 67 12.96 -3.73 4.88
C ASP A 67 13.13 -4.27 3.45
N GLN A 68 12.40 -5.33 3.09
CA GLN A 68 12.39 -5.84 1.71
C GLN A 68 11.80 -4.81 0.75
N ILE A 69 10.68 -4.19 1.12
CA ILE A 69 10.03 -3.15 0.31
C ILE A 69 10.96 -1.93 0.15
N LYS A 70 11.65 -1.50 1.21
CA LYS A 70 12.64 -0.42 1.11
C LYS A 70 13.79 -0.76 0.17
N LYS A 71 14.35 -1.97 0.27
CA LYS A 71 15.40 -2.43 -0.65
C LYS A 71 14.92 -2.44 -2.10
N LEU A 72 13.70 -2.90 -2.35
CA LEU A 72 13.09 -2.86 -3.68
C LEU A 72 12.86 -1.43 -4.18
N LYS A 73 12.52 -0.48 -3.29
CA LYS A 73 12.45 0.93 -3.68
C LYS A 73 13.80 1.49 -4.11
N GLU A 74 14.89 1.03 -3.50
CA GLU A 74 16.25 1.46 -3.84
C GLU A 74 16.77 0.77 -5.11
N SER A 75 16.57 -0.53 -5.27
CA SER A 75 17.03 -1.30 -6.43
C SER A 75 16.15 -1.13 -7.67
N ASP A 76 14.83 -1.10 -7.46
CA ASP A 76 13.79 -1.15 -8.49
C ASP A 76 12.79 0.00 -8.33
N ALA A 77 13.30 1.22 -8.15
CA ALA A 77 12.50 2.43 -7.96
C ALA A 77 11.39 2.63 -9.00
N TYR A 78 11.58 2.12 -10.22
CA TYR A 78 10.60 2.19 -11.31
C TYR A 78 9.29 1.45 -10.99
N LEU A 79 9.31 0.47 -10.09
CA LEU A 79 8.14 -0.28 -9.63
C LEU A 79 7.26 0.52 -8.67
N PHE A 80 7.76 1.63 -8.13
CA PHE A 80 7.07 2.48 -7.18
C PHE A 80 6.78 3.85 -7.79
N GLU A 81 5.73 4.50 -7.29
CA GLU A 81 5.49 5.89 -7.61
C GLU A 81 6.53 6.78 -6.94
N ALA A 82 6.99 7.80 -7.67
CA ALA A 82 7.83 8.82 -7.09
C ALA A 82 7.02 9.64 -6.09
N ASP A 83 7.64 10.00 -4.96
CA ASP A 83 7.05 10.96 -4.03
C ASP A 83 7.11 12.37 -4.64
N GLY A 84 6.06 12.69 -5.40
CA GLY A 84 5.89 13.98 -6.02
C GLY A 84 4.72 13.98 -6.99
N ALA A 85 3.71 14.81 -6.71
CA ALA A 85 2.79 15.22 -7.77
C ALA A 85 3.64 15.82 -8.90
N VAL A 86 3.49 15.32 -10.12
CA VAL A 86 4.11 15.92 -11.30
C VAL A 86 3.59 17.35 -11.38
N ARG A 87 4.37 18.31 -10.87
CA ARG A 87 4.12 19.73 -11.05
C ARG A 87 4.53 20.06 -12.48
N VAL A 88 3.62 19.88 -13.41
CA VAL A 88 3.80 20.38 -14.78
C VAL A 88 3.59 21.89 -14.73
N GLU A 89 4.68 22.63 -14.84
CA GLU A 89 4.65 24.08 -14.99
C GLU A 89 3.78 24.43 -16.22
N GLY A 90 2.64 25.08 -15.99
CA GLY A 90 1.69 25.47 -17.06
C GLY A 90 0.31 24.77 -17.04
N LEU A 91 0.09 23.76 -16.18
CA LEU A 91 -1.25 23.13 -16.00
C LEU A 91 -2.10 23.79 -14.90
N ASN A 92 -1.94 25.09 -14.66
CA ASN A 92 -2.83 25.84 -13.77
C ASN A 92 -4.01 26.40 -14.57
N PRO A 93 -5.20 25.77 -14.58
CA PRO A 93 -6.37 26.39 -15.17
C PRO A 93 -6.69 27.67 -14.39
N PRO A 94 -7.03 28.78 -15.05
CA PRO A 94 -7.45 29.99 -14.36
C PRO A 94 -8.72 29.67 -13.55
N GLY A 95 -8.58 29.65 -12.21
CA GLY A 95 -9.67 29.35 -11.26
C GLY A 95 -9.66 27.96 -10.60
N GLY A 96 -8.66 27.10 -10.87
CA GLY A 96 -8.53 25.81 -10.19
C GLY A 96 -7.76 25.93 -8.88
N ASN A 97 -8.43 25.76 -7.74
CA ASN A 97 -7.82 25.63 -6.41
C ASN A 97 -6.97 24.35 -6.32
N GLY A 98 -5.76 24.38 -6.88
CA GLY A 98 -4.69 23.43 -6.59
C GLY A 98 -3.93 23.91 -5.35
N VAL A 99 -4.09 23.17 -4.26
CA VAL A 99 -3.48 23.43 -2.94
C VAL A 99 -1.98 23.73 -3.05
N GLY A 100 -1.57 24.95 -2.69
CA GLY A 100 -0.15 25.34 -2.66
C GLY A 100 0.19 26.79 -2.30
N THR A 101 -0.76 27.72 -2.25
CA THR A 101 -0.50 29.08 -1.73
C THR A 101 -1.75 29.55 -1.00
N PRO A 102 -1.68 30.05 0.25
CA PRO A 102 -2.83 30.69 0.87
C PRO A 102 -3.32 31.78 -0.08
N ALA A 103 -4.64 31.84 -0.29
CA ALA A 103 -5.25 32.87 -1.13
C ALA A 103 -4.73 34.24 -0.68
N PRO A 104 -4.33 35.13 -1.62
CA PRO A 104 -3.83 36.43 -1.24
C PRO A 104 -4.88 37.15 -0.41
N THR A 105 -4.45 37.79 0.68
CA THR A 105 -5.37 38.52 1.55
C THR A 105 -6.00 39.68 0.78
N VAL A 106 -7.14 40.17 1.25
CA VAL A 106 -7.82 41.33 0.64
C VAL A 106 -6.87 42.53 0.55
N GLN A 107 -5.93 42.69 1.50
CA GLN A 107 -4.85 43.67 1.41
C GLN A 107 -3.94 43.44 0.19
N GLN A 108 -3.44 42.22 -0.03
CA GLN A 108 -2.52 41.90 -1.14
C GLN A 108 -3.19 42.07 -2.51
N GLN A 109 -4.48 41.77 -2.59
CA GLN A 109 -5.27 41.99 -3.80
C GLN A 109 -5.47 43.49 -4.09
N PHE A 110 -5.64 44.30 -3.04
CA PHE A 110 -5.83 45.75 -3.18
C PHE A 110 -4.53 46.47 -3.57
N GLU A 111 -3.39 46.11 -2.98
CA GLU A 111 -2.07 46.67 -3.34
C GLU A 111 -1.71 46.39 -4.80
N THR A 112 -1.95 45.15 -5.26
CA THR A 112 -1.71 44.76 -6.66
C THR A 112 -2.61 45.54 -7.63
N ALA A 113 -3.85 45.85 -7.24
CA ALA A 113 -4.76 46.64 -8.06
C ALA A 113 -4.42 48.15 -8.07
N MET A 114 -3.73 48.63 -7.03
CA MET A 114 -3.31 50.03 -6.90
C MET A 114 -1.89 50.30 -7.44
N GLY A 115 -1.13 49.26 -7.81
CA GLY A 115 0.18 49.39 -8.45
C GLY A 115 1.24 50.07 -7.59
N LEU A 116 1.15 49.93 -6.26
CA LEU A 116 2.18 50.36 -5.31
C LEU A 116 3.33 49.35 -5.21
#